data_AF-A0A0D3KXJ0-F1
#
_entry.id   AF-A0A0D3KXJ0-F1
#
_cell.length_a   1.000
_cell.length_b   1.000
_cell.length_c   1.000
_cell.angle_alpha   90.00
_cell.angle_beta   90.00
_cell.angle_gamma   90.00
#
_symmetry.space_group_name_H-M   'P 1'
#
loop_
_entity.id
_entity.type
_entity.pdbx_description
1 polymer ?
#
loop_
_entity_poly.entity_id
_entity_poly.type
_entity_poly.pdbx_seq_one_letter_code
_entity_poly.pdbx_strand_id
1 'polypeptide(L)'
;MPCADHASCDSCLEPGDSSEGCFWCHASGTCEMASIGTEPFGECEDPSYARGMCACAHHTSCGSCAVATNPACVWIGPAELRGSVEYTNNFFFTSFATRQSMSSLSVRAGGCHPGWGFGAFGLVQNATLFNGGMGHLSVQTELVPDEYFWAQCSLPNEGSALLMMGAIAAAAAVLSALMGAIFPQRPKRAISELPLI
;
A
#
# COMPACT_ATOMS: atom_id res chain seq x y z
N MET A 1 -17.25 12.23 -11.94
CA MET A 1 -18.20 11.15 -12.30
C MET A 1 -18.58 10.46 -11.00
N PRO A 2 -19.81 9.98 -10.81
CA PRO A 2 -20.11 9.12 -9.66
C PRO A 2 -19.27 7.84 -9.75
N CYS A 3 -18.73 7.37 -8.63
CA CYS A 3 -17.94 6.13 -8.55
C CYS A 3 -18.64 4.95 -9.27
N ALA A 4 -19.97 4.88 -9.17
CA ALA A 4 -20.80 3.84 -9.79
C ALA A 4 -20.73 3.74 -11.33
N ASP A 5 -20.21 4.76 -12.03
CA ASP A 5 -20.06 4.73 -13.49
C ASP A 5 -18.83 3.90 -13.94
N HIS A 6 -17.95 3.54 -13.01
CA HIS A 6 -16.75 2.77 -13.29
C HIS A 6 -17.03 1.27 -13.30
N ALA A 7 -16.85 0.63 -14.46
CA ALA A 7 -17.15 -0.78 -14.69
C ALA A 7 -16.01 -1.75 -14.31
N SER A 8 -14.85 -1.24 -13.93
CA SER A 8 -13.69 -2.05 -13.55
C SER A 8 -12.89 -1.41 -12.42
N CYS A 9 -12.18 -2.24 -11.66
CA CYS A 9 -11.29 -1.80 -10.59
C CYS A 9 -10.26 -0.76 -11.07
N ASP A 10 -9.61 -1.00 -12.21
CA ASP A 10 -8.63 -0.06 -12.78
C ASP A 10 -9.24 1.30 -13.11
N SER A 11 -10.46 1.31 -13.68
CA SER A 11 -11.14 2.57 -14.00
C SER A 11 -11.64 3.28 -12.74
N CYS A 12 -12.10 2.54 -11.74
CA CYS A 12 -12.61 3.04 -10.46
C CYS A 12 -11.54 3.79 -9.67
N LEU A 13 -10.31 3.27 -9.71
CA LEU A 13 -9.17 3.79 -8.95
C LEU A 13 -8.17 4.54 -9.84
N GLU A 14 -8.60 4.97 -11.03
CA GLU A 14 -7.77 5.75 -11.94
C GLU A 14 -7.54 7.16 -11.34
N PRO A 15 -6.29 7.63 -11.18
CA PRO A 15 -6.03 8.90 -10.50
C PRO A 15 -6.73 10.08 -11.17
N GLY A 16 -7.55 10.83 -10.42
CA GLY A 16 -8.17 12.08 -10.87
C GLY A 16 -9.40 12.45 -10.05
N ASP A 17 -9.98 13.62 -10.30
CA ASP A 17 -11.13 14.15 -9.54
C ASP A 17 -12.36 13.23 -9.59
N SER A 18 -12.48 12.37 -10.62
CA SER A 18 -13.58 11.41 -10.77
C SER A 18 -13.47 10.18 -9.87
N SER A 19 -12.30 9.86 -9.33
CA SER A 19 -12.07 8.74 -8.43
C SER A 19 -11.90 9.17 -6.96
N GLU A 20 -12.03 10.47 -6.68
CA GLU A 20 -11.93 10.99 -5.33
C GLU A 20 -13.06 10.39 -4.47
N GLY A 21 -12.67 9.76 -3.36
CA GLY A 21 -13.58 9.07 -2.45
C GLY A 21 -14.01 7.69 -2.92
N CYS A 22 -13.57 7.20 -4.09
CA CYS A 22 -14.01 5.91 -4.62
C CYS A 22 -13.17 4.73 -4.08
N PHE A 23 -13.83 3.59 -3.91
CA PHE A 23 -13.20 2.30 -3.67
C PHE A 23 -13.87 1.23 -4.54
N TRP A 24 -13.12 0.18 -4.87
CA TRP A 24 -13.65 -0.98 -5.59
C TRP A 24 -13.92 -2.13 -4.62
N CYS A 25 -15.11 -2.70 -4.67
CA CYS A 25 -15.44 -3.90 -3.91
C CYS A 25 -15.33 -5.13 -4.83
N HIS A 26 -14.46 -6.09 -4.48
CA HIS A 26 -14.24 -7.26 -5.34
C HIS A 26 -15.35 -8.30 -5.20
N ALA A 27 -15.96 -8.43 -4.02
CA ALA A 27 -17.06 -9.37 -3.77
C ALA A 27 -18.28 -9.07 -4.64
N SER A 28 -18.64 -7.80 -4.79
CA SER A 28 -19.77 -7.34 -5.61
C SER A 28 -19.36 -6.93 -7.04
N GLY A 29 -18.08 -6.65 -7.28
CA GLY A 29 -17.58 -6.15 -8.55
C GLY A 29 -18.09 -4.74 -8.86
N THR A 30 -18.25 -3.89 -7.84
CA THR A 30 -18.80 -2.54 -7.95
C THR A 30 -17.80 -1.50 -7.47
N CYS A 31 -17.85 -0.31 -8.09
CA CYS A 31 -17.14 0.87 -7.63
C CYS A 31 -18.09 1.73 -6.80
N GLU A 32 -17.73 1.99 -5.54
CA GLU A 32 -18.58 2.63 -4.55
C GLU A 32 -17.87 3.83 -3.93
N MET A 33 -18.64 4.74 -3.35
CA MET A 33 -18.11 5.94 -2.69
C MET A 33 -17.98 5.69 -1.20
N ALA A 34 -16.80 5.95 -0.66
CA ALA A 34 -16.53 5.84 0.76
C ALA A 34 -17.34 6.86 1.56
N SER A 35 -17.84 6.43 2.71
CA SER A 35 -18.60 7.26 3.63
C SER A 35 -17.70 7.82 4.74
N ILE A 36 -18.00 9.04 5.18
CA ILE A 36 -17.43 9.59 6.41
C ILE A 36 -18.33 9.13 7.57
N GLY A 37 -17.88 8.11 8.31
CA GLY A 37 -18.66 7.52 9.40
C GLY A 37 -18.04 6.24 9.98
N THR A 38 -18.84 5.48 10.73
CA THR A 38 -18.40 4.24 11.41
C THR A 38 -18.09 3.09 10.47
N GLU A 39 -18.70 3.09 9.28
CA GLU A 39 -18.54 2.05 8.26
C GLU A 39 -18.22 2.71 6.92
N PRO A 40 -16.94 3.09 6.69
CA PRO A 40 -16.55 3.83 5.49
C PRO A 40 -16.73 3.04 4.20
N PHE A 41 -16.71 1.71 4.27
CA PHE A 41 -16.84 0.79 3.14
C PHE A 41 -18.13 -0.03 3.17
N GLY A 42 -19.08 0.29 4.06
CA GLY A 42 -20.33 -0.44 4.22
C GLY A 42 -20.11 -1.94 4.45
N GLU A 43 -20.76 -2.77 3.62
CA GLU A 43 -20.69 -4.24 3.67
C GLU A 43 -19.54 -4.83 2.84
N CYS A 44 -18.66 -4.00 2.26
CA CYS A 44 -17.56 -4.51 1.45
C CYS A 44 -16.45 -5.14 2.31
N GLU A 45 -16.28 -6.45 2.18
CA GLU A 45 -15.26 -7.21 2.92
C GLU A 45 -13.85 -7.12 2.30
N ASP A 46 -13.77 -6.79 1.00
CA ASP A 46 -12.53 -6.77 0.22
C ASP A 46 -12.30 -5.46 -0.58
N PRO A 47 -12.32 -4.29 0.09
CA PRO A 47 -12.19 -3.01 -0.59
C PRO A 47 -10.77 -2.79 -1.13
N SER A 48 -10.68 -2.30 -2.37
CA SER A 48 -9.47 -1.76 -2.97
C SER A 48 -9.61 -0.26 -3.16
N TYR A 49 -8.62 0.50 -2.69
CA TYR A 49 -8.61 1.96 -2.72
C TYR A 49 -7.34 2.53 -3.37
N ALA A 50 -6.50 1.66 -3.94
CA ALA A 50 -5.40 2.06 -4.80
C ALA A 50 -5.33 1.17 -6.04
N ARG A 51 -5.02 1.77 -7.20
CA ARG A 51 -4.90 1.06 -8.48
C ARG A 51 -3.97 -0.15 -8.45
N GLY A 52 -2.88 -0.09 -7.67
CA GLY A 52 -1.96 -1.22 -7.52
C GLY A 52 -2.62 -2.48 -6.95
N MET A 53 -3.69 -2.33 -6.15
CA MET A 53 -4.43 -3.44 -5.57
C MET A 53 -5.25 -4.18 -6.63
N CYS A 54 -5.81 -3.47 -7.61
CA CYS A 54 -6.55 -4.06 -8.72
C CYS A 54 -5.70 -5.05 -9.51
N ALA A 55 -4.44 -4.69 -9.79
CA ALA A 55 -3.54 -5.52 -10.58
C ALA A 55 -3.27 -6.89 -9.93
N CYS A 56 -3.22 -6.96 -8.60
CA CYS A 56 -2.93 -8.19 -7.87
C CYS A 56 -4.20 -8.99 -7.51
N ALA A 57 -5.34 -8.33 -7.33
CA ALA A 57 -6.57 -8.96 -6.85
C ALA A 57 -7.15 -10.05 -7.77
N HIS A 58 -6.84 -10.01 -9.07
CA HIS A 58 -7.27 -11.05 -10.02
C HIS A 58 -6.61 -12.42 -9.80
N HIS A 59 -5.58 -12.49 -8.95
CA HIS A 59 -4.86 -13.72 -8.64
C HIS A 59 -5.39 -14.36 -7.36
N THR A 60 -6.24 -15.37 -7.50
CA THR A 60 -6.88 -16.07 -6.38
C THR A 60 -6.05 -17.23 -5.82
N SER A 61 -4.83 -17.44 -6.33
CA SER A 61 -3.92 -18.48 -5.85
C SER A 61 -2.48 -18.02 -5.81
N CYS A 62 -1.70 -18.56 -4.86
CA CYS A 62 -0.27 -18.28 -4.73
C CYS A 62 0.48 -18.50 -6.05
N GLY A 63 0.22 -19.62 -6.73
CA GLY A 63 0.88 -19.96 -8.01
C GLY A 63 0.54 -19.03 -9.17
N SER A 64 -0.52 -18.23 -9.08
CA SER A 64 -0.86 -17.19 -10.06
C SER A 64 -0.40 -15.79 -9.63
N CYS A 65 -0.33 -15.55 -8.33
CA CYS A 65 0.05 -14.27 -7.73
C CYS A 65 1.56 -14.08 -7.73
N ALA A 66 2.27 -15.09 -7.25
CA ALA A 66 3.67 -15.02 -6.88
C ALA A 66 4.56 -15.58 -8.01
N VAL A 67 4.35 -15.08 -9.23
CA VAL A 67 5.09 -15.51 -10.42
C VAL A 67 6.08 -14.45 -10.87
N ALA A 68 7.15 -14.86 -11.54
CA ALA A 68 8.20 -13.97 -12.02
C ALA A 68 7.68 -12.87 -12.98
N THR A 69 6.53 -13.10 -13.64
CA THR A 69 5.88 -12.14 -14.53
C THR A 69 5.13 -11.03 -13.77
N ASN A 70 4.82 -11.23 -12.49
CA ASN A 70 4.11 -10.28 -11.63
C ASN A 70 4.93 -9.94 -10.38
N PRO A 71 6.15 -9.37 -10.52
CA PRO A 71 7.06 -9.14 -9.40
C PRO A 71 6.54 -8.09 -8.39
N ALA A 72 5.51 -7.33 -8.78
CA ALA A 72 4.87 -6.33 -7.93
C ALA A 72 3.80 -6.91 -6.99
N CYS A 73 3.46 -8.20 -7.10
CA CYS A 73 2.44 -8.86 -6.29
C CYS A 73 3.06 -9.90 -5.35
N VAL A 74 2.49 -10.02 -4.15
CA VAL A 74 2.88 -10.98 -3.12
C VAL A 74 1.65 -11.73 -2.63
N TRP A 75 1.83 -13.04 -2.40
CA TRP A 75 0.80 -13.85 -1.77
C TRP A 75 0.95 -13.76 -0.26
N ILE A 76 -0.13 -13.35 0.42
CA ILE A 76 -0.21 -13.36 1.88
C ILE A 76 -1.15 -14.49 2.26
N GLY A 77 -0.70 -15.37 3.17
CA GLY A 77 -1.51 -16.46 3.70
C GLY A 77 -2.63 -15.96 4.62
N PRO A 78 -3.15 -16.83 5.51
CA PRO A 78 -4.09 -16.42 6.54
C PRO A 78 -3.59 -15.19 7.32
N ALA A 79 -4.45 -14.19 7.48
CA ALA A 79 -4.07 -12.91 8.07
C ALA A 79 -5.26 -12.23 8.77
N GLU A 80 -4.94 -11.30 9.66
CA GLU A 80 -5.87 -10.37 10.26
C GLU A 80 -5.73 -8.99 9.61
N LEU A 81 -6.79 -8.53 8.95
CA LEU A 81 -6.89 -7.16 8.46
C LEU A 81 -7.31 -6.27 9.62
N ARG A 82 -6.45 -5.31 9.96
CA ARG A 82 -6.72 -4.23 10.90
C ARG A 82 -6.76 -2.92 10.14
N GLY A 83 -7.45 -1.92 10.67
CA GLY A 83 -7.48 -0.62 10.04
C GLY A 83 -7.86 0.51 10.97
N SER A 84 -7.53 1.71 10.54
CA SER A 84 -8.05 2.94 11.12
C SER A 84 -8.44 3.90 10.01
N VAL A 85 -9.60 4.53 10.17
CA VAL A 85 -10.03 5.66 9.38
C VAL A 85 -9.69 6.91 10.16
N GLU A 86 -9.06 7.86 9.49
CA GLU A 86 -8.94 9.21 10.00
C GLU A 86 -9.70 10.13 9.07
N TYR A 87 -10.66 10.87 9.62
CA TYR A 87 -11.38 11.87 8.87
C TYR A 87 -11.42 13.20 9.58
N THR A 88 -11.29 14.27 8.80
CA THR A 88 -11.45 15.64 9.25
C THR A 88 -12.70 16.20 8.61
N ASN A 89 -13.64 16.66 9.43
CA ASN A 89 -14.82 17.36 8.94
C ASN A 89 -14.61 18.87 9.15
N ASN A 90 -14.74 19.66 8.08
CA ASN A 90 -14.61 21.12 8.12
C ASN A 90 -15.97 21.84 8.13
N PHE A 91 -17.01 21.21 8.68
CA PHE A 91 -18.31 21.87 8.86
C PHE A 91 -18.26 22.87 10.04
N PHE A 92 -18.74 24.10 9.80
CA PHE A 92 -18.94 25.16 10.81
C PHE A 92 -17.67 25.66 11.54
N PHE A 93 -16.66 26.14 10.80
CA PHE A 93 -15.49 26.90 11.32
C PHE A 93 -14.63 26.21 12.39
N THR A 94 -14.87 24.93 12.66
CA THR A 94 -14.07 24.11 13.58
C THR A 94 -13.68 22.83 12.86
N SER A 95 -12.38 22.60 12.70
CA SER A 95 -11.85 21.37 12.15
C SER A 95 -11.65 20.38 13.29
N PHE A 96 -12.36 19.26 13.26
CA PHE A 96 -12.12 18.15 14.17
C PHE A 96 -11.62 16.94 13.37
N ALA A 97 -10.42 16.48 13.70
CA ALA A 97 -9.90 15.20 13.23
C ALA A 97 -10.44 14.10 14.14
N THR A 98 -11.16 13.15 13.56
CA THR A 98 -11.64 11.95 14.25
C THR A 98 -10.90 10.74 13.70
N ARG A 99 -10.29 9.97 14.60
CA ARG A 99 -9.70 8.68 14.25
C ARG A 99 -10.58 7.57 14.81
N GLN A 100 -11.01 6.67 13.95
CA GLN A 100 -11.80 5.50 14.31
C GLN A 100 -11.04 4.24 13.91
N SER A 101 -10.97 3.27 14.81
CA SER A 101 -10.48 1.93 14.49
C SER A 101 -11.58 1.16 13.76
N MET A 102 -11.23 0.48 12.67
CA MET A 102 -12.10 -0.46 12.01
C MET A 102 -12.17 -1.77 12.81
N SER A 103 -13.28 -2.47 12.70
CA SER A 103 -13.38 -3.86 13.17
C SER A 103 -12.35 -4.72 12.45
N SER A 104 -11.64 -5.59 13.17
CA SER A 104 -10.69 -6.48 12.52
C SER A 104 -11.41 -7.60 11.77
N LEU A 105 -10.89 -7.94 10.59
CA LEU A 105 -11.43 -8.98 9.72
C LEU A 105 -10.40 -10.08 9.55
N SER A 106 -10.79 -11.34 9.78
CA SER A 106 -9.92 -12.50 9.55
C SER A 106 -10.03 -12.97 8.10
N VAL A 107 -8.92 -12.89 7.37
CA VAL A 107 -8.78 -13.37 5.99
C VAL A 107 -8.22 -14.78 6.02
N ARG A 108 -9.09 -15.80 6.04
CA ARG A 108 -8.68 -17.20 6.24
C ARG A 108 -8.09 -17.88 4.99
N ALA A 109 -8.46 -17.42 3.80
CA ALA A 109 -8.02 -18.03 2.54
C ALA A 109 -6.66 -17.51 2.05
N GLY A 110 -6.16 -16.43 2.64
CA GLY A 110 -5.08 -15.64 2.06
C GLY A 110 -5.52 -14.89 0.79
N GLY A 111 -4.62 -14.05 0.27
CA GLY A 111 -4.90 -13.18 -0.86
C GLY A 111 -3.64 -12.68 -1.56
N CYS A 112 -3.82 -12.18 -2.78
CA CYS A 112 -2.76 -11.55 -3.54
C CYS A 112 -2.81 -10.04 -3.36
N HIS A 113 -1.70 -9.45 -2.90
CA HIS A 113 -1.63 -8.03 -2.57
C HIS A 113 -0.43 -7.36 -3.27
N PRO A 114 -0.44 -6.03 -3.41
CA PRO A 114 0.75 -5.30 -3.85
C PRO A 114 1.91 -5.50 -2.89
N GLY A 115 3.09 -5.82 -3.40
CA GLY A 115 4.31 -6.05 -2.61
C GLY A 115 4.99 -4.79 -2.09
N TRP A 116 4.56 -3.61 -2.54
CA TRP A 116 5.08 -2.33 -2.07
C TRP A 116 4.54 -2.05 -0.67
N GLY A 117 5.44 -1.84 0.31
CA GLY A 117 5.07 -1.67 1.72
C GLY A 117 4.99 -2.98 2.51
N PHE A 118 5.35 -4.11 1.89
CA PHE A 118 5.46 -5.39 2.60
C PHE A 118 6.73 -5.40 3.45
N GLY A 119 6.56 -5.52 4.77
CA GLY A 119 7.63 -5.63 5.74
C GLY A 119 7.54 -6.94 6.53
N ALA A 120 8.52 -7.17 7.41
CA ALA A 120 8.56 -8.36 8.27
C ALA A 120 7.32 -8.57 9.16
N PHE A 121 6.52 -7.52 9.36
CA PHE A 121 5.37 -7.49 10.26
C PHE A 121 4.02 -7.46 9.52
N GLY A 122 4.03 -7.52 8.19
CA GLY A 122 2.82 -7.46 7.37
C GLY A 122 2.86 -6.35 6.33
N LEU A 123 1.68 -6.03 5.81
CA LEU A 123 1.49 -5.03 4.77
C LEU A 123 0.71 -3.84 5.33
N VAL A 124 1.36 -2.70 5.47
CA VAL A 124 0.69 -1.44 5.85
C VAL A 124 0.35 -0.69 4.57
N GLN A 125 -0.93 -0.40 4.37
CA GLN A 125 -1.41 0.38 3.24
C GLN A 125 -2.06 1.65 3.74
N ASN A 126 -1.55 2.77 3.25
CA ASN A 126 -2.13 4.08 3.53
C ASN A 126 -2.71 4.62 2.23
N ALA A 127 -3.95 5.09 2.28
CA ALA A 127 -4.59 5.76 1.17
C ALA A 127 -5.37 6.97 1.65
N THR A 128 -5.21 8.07 0.95
CA THR A 128 -6.05 9.25 1.11
C THR A 128 -7.14 9.18 0.06
N LEU A 129 -8.36 8.89 0.50
CA LEU A 129 -9.52 8.76 -0.37
C LEU A 129 -10.06 10.14 -0.78
N PHE A 130 -10.05 11.09 0.15
CA PHE A 130 -10.59 12.43 -0.07
C PHE A 130 -9.68 13.47 0.59
N ASN A 131 -9.37 14.55 -0.11
CA ASN A 131 -8.55 15.64 0.44
C ASN A 131 -8.93 16.98 -0.20
N GLY A 132 -9.95 17.62 0.35
CA GLY A 132 -10.53 18.85 -0.20
C GLY A 132 -10.95 19.87 0.85
N GLY A 133 -11.44 21.03 0.40
CA GLY A 133 -11.86 22.12 1.28
C GLY A 133 -12.94 21.74 2.31
N MET A 134 -13.72 20.70 2.02
CA MET A 134 -14.79 20.20 2.89
C MET A 134 -14.34 19.16 3.93
N GLY A 135 -13.10 18.65 3.84
CA GLY A 135 -12.59 17.64 4.77
C GLY A 135 -11.45 16.78 4.21
N HIS A 136 -11.01 15.82 5.00
CA HIS A 136 -9.99 14.84 4.63
C HIS A 136 -10.47 13.46 5.06
N LEU A 137 -10.27 12.43 4.24
CA LEU A 137 -10.49 11.03 4.59
C LEU A 137 -9.26 10.23 4.21
N SER A 138 -8.55 9.71 5.21
CA SER A 138 -7.48 8.74 5.03
C SER A 138 -7.82 7.43 5.69
N VAL A 139 -7.46 6.37 5.00
CA VAL A 139 -7.57 5.00 5.48
C VAL A 139 -6.17 4.45 5.62
N GLN A 140 -5.89 3.91 6.78
CA GLN A 140 -4.73 3.07 7.03
C GLN A 140 -5.24 1.67 7.31
N THR A 141 -4.82 0.71 6.51
CA THR A 141 -5.01 -0.71 6.82
C THR A 141 -3.66 -1.37 7.07
N GLU A 142 -3.69 -2.39 7.90
CA GLU A 142 -2.56 -3.24 8.21
C GLU A 142 -3.01 -4.68 8.09
N LEU A 143 -2.40 -5.40 7.16
CA LEU A 143 -2.63 -6.83 6.97
C LEU A 143 -1.56 -7.55 7.78
N VAL A 144 -1.95 -8.08 8.94
CA VAL A 144 -1.08 -8.79 9.89
C VAL A 144 -1.17 -10.28 9.60
N PRO A 145 -0.17 -10.90 8.98
CA PRO A 145 -0.22 -12.33 8.69
C PRO A 145 -0.13 -13.17 9.98
N ASP A 146 -0.80 -14.32 10.00
CA ASP A 146 -0.74 -15.27 11.13
C ASP A 146 0.64 -15.91 11.29
N GLU A 147 1.43 -15.89 10.22
CA GLU A 147 2.82 -16.36 10.18
C GLU A 147 3.73 -15.23 9.67
N TYR A 148 5.00 -15.26 10.05
CA TYR A 148 5.97 -14.31 9.50
C TYR A 148 6.31 -14.73 8.08
N PHE A 149 6.23 -13.79 7.13
CA PHE A 149 6.56 -14.06 5.74
C PHE A 149 7.67 -13.13 5.27
N TRP A 150 8.58 -13.67 4.47
CA TRP A 150 9.53 -12.86 3.71
C TRP A 150 9.55 -13.37 2.27
N ALA A 151 9.29 -12.47 1.32
CA ALA A 151 8.95 -12.85 -0.04
C ALA A 151 7.80 -13.89 -0.07
N GLN A 152 7.95 -14.99 -0.79
CA GLN A 152 6.93 -16.06 -0.91
C GLN A 152 7.05 -17.15 0.15
N CYS A 153 7.94 -16.98 1.15
CA CYS A 153 8.29 -18.04 2.10
C CYS A 153 7.84 -17.70 3.51
N SER A 154 7.20 -18.66 4.17
CA SER A 154 6.94 -18.64 5.61
C SER A 154 8.25 -18.75 6.39
N LEU A 155 8.38 -17.97 7.44
CA LEU A 155 9.50 -17.96 8.35
C LEU A 155 9.06 -18.49 9.72
N PRO A 156 9.93 -19.25 10.41
CA PRO A 156 9.55 -19.94 11.65
C PRO A 156 9.33 -18.99 12.84
N ASN A 157 9.86 -17.76 12.81
CA ASN A 157 9.68 -16.76 13.86
C ASN A 157 10.08 -15.34 13.43
N GLU A 158 9.65 -14.34 14.20
CA GLU A 158 9.98 -12.92 14.02
C GLU A 158 11.49 -12.64 13.90
N GLY A 159 12.30 -13.32 14.71
CA GLY A 159 13.75 -13.13 14.73
C GLY A 159 14.41 -13.49 13.39
N SER A 160 13.90 -14.52 12.72
CA SER A 160 14.39 -14.92 11.39
C SER A 160 14.02 -13.91 10.31
N ALA A 161 12.88 -13.21 10.42
CA ALA A 161 12.48 -12.16 9.48
C ALA A 161 13.37 -10.91 9.62
N LEU A 162 13.68 -10.48 10.84
CA LEU A 162 14.59 -9.38 11.12
C LEU A 162 16.02 -9.66 10.63
N LEU A 163 16.50 -10.89 10.79
CA LEU A 163 17.82 -11.30 10.32
C LEU A 163 17.93 -11.25 8.79
N MET A 164 16.90 -11.67 8.05
CA MET A 164 16.89 -11.61 6.59
C MET A 164 16.86 -10.17 6.07
N MET A 165 16.08 -9.29 6.72
CA MET A 165 16.07 -7.85 6.43
C MET A 165 17.46 -7.22 6.64
N GLY A 166 18.13 -7.55 7.76
CA GLY A 166 19.47 -7.07 8.05
C GLY A 166 20.53 -7.57 7.06
N ALA A 167 20.45 -8.84 6.64
CA ALA A 167 21.38 -9.43 5.69
C ALA A 167 21.32 -8.76 4.31
N ILE A 168 20.13 -8.35 3.86
CA ILE A 168 19.95 -7.70 2.55
C ILE A 168 20.34 -6.23 2.60
N ALA A 169 20.01 -5.52 3.68
CA ALA A 169 20.50 -4.16 3.88
C ALA A 169 22.05 -4.13 3.86
N ALA A 170 22.68 -5.13 4.49
CA ALA A 170 24.12 -5.30 4.43
C ALA A 170 24.60 -5.64 3.00
N ALA A 171 23.95 -6.56 2.30
CA ALA A 171 24.32 -6.92 0.92
C ALA A 171 24.17 -5.74 -0.05
N ALA A 172 23.09 -4.96 0.06
CA ALA A 172 22.85 -3.76 -0.74
C ALA A 172 23.86 -2.65 -0.43
N ALA A 173 24.25 -2.50 0.83
CA ALA A 173 25.32 -1.57 1.24
C ALA A 173 26.68 -1.99 0.66
N VAL A 174 27.00 -3.28 0.68
CA VAL A 174 28.23 -3.84 0.08
C VAL A 174 28.22 -3.67 -1.44
N LEU A 175 27.10 -3.94 -2.11
CA LEU A 175 26.93 -3.72 -3.56
C LEU A 175 27.05 -2.24 -3.94
N SER A 176 26.49 -1.34 -3.12
CA SER A 176 26.59 0.11 -3.34
C SER A 176 28.03 0.61 -3.12
N ALA A 177 28.74 0.08 -2.13
CA ALA A 177 30.16 0.36 -1.91
C ALA A 177 31.05 -0.17 -3.05
N LEU A 178 30.75 -1.36 -3.58
CA LEU A 178 31.44 -1.93 -4.73
C LEU A 178 31.17 -1.12 -6.01
N MET A 179 29.94 -0.69 -6.26
CA MET A 179 29.60 0.19 -7.39
C MET A 179 30.27 1.56 -7.29
N GLY A 180 30.38 2.13 -6.08
CA GLY A 180 31.13 3.36 -5.81
C GLY A 180 32.65 3.21 -5.97
N ALA A 181 33.20 2.01 -5.74
CA ALA A 181 34.60 1.70 -5.98
C ALA A 181 34.93 1.47 -7.47
N ILE A 182 33.97 0.96 -8.25
CA ILE A 182 34.13 0.68 -9.69
C ILE A 182 33.92 1.96 -10.54
N PHE A 183 33.05 2.86 -10.11
CA PHE A 183 32.86 4.20 -10.70
C PHE A 183 33.29 5.28 -9.72
N PRO A 184 34.60 5.57 -9.58
CA PRO A 184 35.01 6.75 -8.83
C PRO A 184 34.40 7.97 -9.51
N GLN A 185 33.51 8.67 -8.80
CA GLN A 185 33.04 10.00 -9.18
C GLN A 185 34.30 10.83 -9.44
N ARG A 186 34.59 11.14 -10.71
CA ARG A 186 35.67 12.08 -11.05
C ARG A 186 35.42 13.32 -10.20
N PRO A 187 36.37 13.78 -9.38
CA PRO A 187 36.16 14.99 -8.61
C PRO A 187 35.84 16.09 -9.61
N LYS A 188 34.64 16.69 -9.50
CA LYS A 188 34.33 17.93 -10.19
C LYS A 188 35.43 18.90 -9.76
N ARG A 189 36.36 19.19 -10.68
CA ARG A 189 37.35 20.24 -10.47
C ARG A 189 36.55 21.49 -10.11
N ALA A 190 36.68 21.92 -8.86
CA ALA A 190 36.30 23.25 -8.47
C ALA A 190 37.13 24.20 -9.33
N ILE A 191 36.52 24.82 -10.32
CA ILE A 191 37.10 25.99 -10.98
C ILE A 191 36.84 27.14 -10.02
N SER A 192 37.74 27.26 -9.05
CA SER A 192 37.93 28.45 -8.23
C SER A 192 38.46 29.56 -9.13
N GLU A 193 37.72 30.65 -9.17
CA GLU A 193 38.12 32.06 -9.34
C GLU A 193 39.25 32.46 -10.32
N LEU A 194 38.84 33.21 -11.37
CA LEU A 194 39.40 34.45 -11.99
C LEU A 194 40.92 34.54 -12.36
N PRO A 195 41.42 35.52 -13.19
CA PRO A 195 40.78 36.73 -13.76
C PRO A 195 41.08 37.05 -15.27
N LEU A 196 40.46 38.14 -15.75
CA LEU A 196 40.89 39.16 -16.75
C LEU A 196 41.56 38.74 -18.08
N ILE A 197 40.90 39.06 -19.21
CA ILE A 197 41.26 40.17 -20.14
C ILE A 197 39.96 40.80 -20.64
#